data_AF-A0AA51X687-F1
#
_entry.id   AF-A0AA51X687-F1
#
_cell.length_a   1.000
_cell.length_b   1.000
_cell.length_c   1.000
_cell.angle_alpha   90.00
_cell.angle_beta   90.00
_cell.angle_gamma   90.00
#
_symmetry.space_group_name_H-M   'P 1'
#
loop_
_entity.id
_entity.type
_entity.pdbx_description
1 polymer ?
#
loop_
_entity_poly.entity_id
_entity_poly.type
_entity_poly.pdbx_seq_one_letter_code
_entity_poly.pdbx_strand_id
1 'polypeptide(L)'
;MPFKSLFQRLTGNSTTSSNAEQAPPTGGFSELGVEKLKAVISEVTNAFPLFEKAGFEIEEVQVEIGIAPKLMPRFRHVKDISVSDQEAILEEVKDKQLIKFMLISLFKSSKMKNLIQDPKLNFHAIEIDLTAVPSVRGIFKAVTHSDRIVRLKDH
;
A
#
# COMPACT_ATOMS: atom_id res chain seq x y z
N MET A 1 36.44 24.90 17.00
CA MET A 1 35.19 25.37 16.37
C MET A 1 34.03 24.53 16.90
N PRO A 2 33.02 25.08 17.60
CA PRO A 2 31.96 24.29 18.22
C PRO A 2 30.62 24.43 17.48
N PHE A 3 30.17 23.37 16.81
CA PHE A 3 28.81 23.26 16.27
C PHE A 3 27.76 22.79 17.31
N LYS A 4 28.15 22.67 18.58
CA LYS A 4 27.28 22.17 19.67
C LYS A 4 26.40 23.25 20.35
N SER A 5 26.61 24.53 20.07
CA SER A 5 25.94 25.63 20.81
C SER A 5 24.64 26.15 20.19
N LEU A 6 24.23 25.67 19.01
CA LEU A 6 23.05 26.20 18.32
C LEU A 6 21.74 25.49 18.68
N PHE A 7 21.79 24.22 19.09
CA PHE A 7 20.59 23.48 19.51
C PHE A 7 20.18 23.72 20.97
N GLN A 8 21.07 24.30 21.78
CA GLN A 8 20.83 24.53 23.20
C GLN A 8 20.00 25.80 23.50
N ARG A 9 19.60 26.55 22.46
CA ARG A 9 18.85 27.82 22.57
C ARG A 9 17.38 27.74 22.14
N LEU A 10 16.90 26.60 21.65
CA LEU A 10 15.51 26.42 21.21
C LEU A 10 14.61 25.72 22.23
N THR A 11 15.15 25.33 23.39
CA THR A 11 14.38 24.73 24.49
C THR A 11 14.63 25.51 25.77
N GLY A 12 14.16 26.76 25.79
CA GLY A 12 14.10 27.58 27.00
C GLY A 12 12.80 27.30 27.77
N ASN A 13 12.96 26.68 28.94
CA ASN A 13 12.07 26.58 30.10
C ASN A 13 10.61 27.07 30.01
N SER A 14 9.69 26.15 30.32
CA SER A 14 8.70 26.38 31.37
C SER A 14 8.68 25.19 32.33
N THR A 15 9.04 25.47 33.57
CA THR A 15 8.94 24.58 34.73
C THR A 15 7.49 24.37 35.12
N THR A 16 7.05 23.11 35.14
CA THR A 16 6.04 22.63 36.09
C THR A 16 6.36 21.19 36.45
N SER A 17 6.69 20.98 37.72
CA SER A 17 6.90 19.67 38.33
C SER A 17 5.57 18.90 38.38
N SER A 18 5.54 17.69 37.83
CA SER A 18 4.76 16.60 38.41
C SER A 18 5.40 15.26 38.06
N ASN A 19 5.62 14.44 39.08
CA ASN A 19 6.00 13.04 38.98
C ASN A 19 5.18 12.29 37.92
N ALA A 20 5.89 11.71 36.96
CA ALA A 20 5.62 10.36 36.47
C ALA A 20 6.90 9.91 35.79
N GLU A 21 7.56 8.92 36.39
CA GLU A 21 8.45 8.05 35.64
C GLU A 21 7.57 7.39 34.57
N GLN A 22 7.54 7.99 33.38
CA GLN A 22 6.87 7.41 32.23
C GLN A 22 7.66 6.16 31.88
N ALA A 23 7.18 5.03 32.39
CA ALA A 23 7.48 3.74 31.81
C ALA A 23 7.33 3.87 30.29
N PRO A 24 8.20 3.22 29.49
CA PRO A 24 8.04 3.22 28.04
C PRO A 24 6.57 2.87 27.74
N PRO A 25 5.91 3.56 26.79
CA PRO A 25 4.53 3.25 26.45
C PRO A 25 4.46 1.75 26.22
N THR A 26 3.79 1.06 27.15
CA THR A 26 3.63 -0.39 27.11
C THR A 26 3.03 -0.68 25.74
N GLY A 27 3.82 -1.32 24.88
CA GLY A 27 3.55 -1.52 23.46
C GLY A 27 2.38 -2.45 23.23
N GLY A 28 1.19 -2.03 23.65
CA GLY A 28 -0.06 -2.72 23.50
C GLY A 28 -0.73 -2.33 22.19
N PHE A 29 -1.34 -3.33 21.56
CA PHE A 29 -2.34 -3.13 20.52
C PHE A 29 -3.43 -2.19 21.06
N SER A 30 -3.61 -1.03 20.43
CA SER A 30 -4.74 -0.18 20.79
C SER A 30 -6.01 -0.72 20.13
N GLU A 31 -7.08 -0.89 20.90
CA GLU A 31 -8.39 -1.32 20.39
C GLU A 31 -8.88 -0.37 19.28
N LEU A 32 -8.62 0.93 19.42
CA LEU A 32 -8.87 1.95 18.39
C LEU A 32 -8.13 1.68 17.07
N GLY A 33 -6.90 1.17 17.12
CA GLY A 33 -6.13 0.81 15.94
C GLY A 33 -6.71 -0.39 15.21
N VAL A 34 -7.16 -1.40 15.96
CA VAL A 34 -7.78 -2.61 15.41
C VAL A 34 -9.14 -2.29 14.78
N GLU A 35 -9.97 -1.46 15.41
CA GLU A 35 -11.26 -1.07 14.83
C GLU A 35 -11.11 -0.24 13.54
N LYS A 36 -10.14 0.68 13.50
CA LYS A 36 -9.80 1.39 12.25
C LYS A 36 -9.33 0.43 11.17
N LEU A 37 -8.47 -0.53 11.51
CA LEU A 37 -8.01 -1.54 10.56
C LEU A 37 -9.18 -2.38 10.01
N LYS A 38 -10.13 -2.80 10.85
CA LYS A 38 -11.34 -3.51 10.41
C LYS A 38 -12.17 -2.67 9.44
N ALA A 39 -12.33 -1.37 9.70
CA ALA A 39 -13.05 -0.47 8.80
C ALA A 39 -12.36 -0.37 7.43
N VAL A 40 -11.04 -0.22 7.41
CA VAL A 40 -10.25 -0.19 6.16
C VAL A 40 -10.35 -1.53 5.43
N ILE A 41 -10.23 -2.67 6.12
CA ILE A 41 -10.41 -4.00 5.53
C ILE A 41 -11.77 -4.11 4.87
N SER A 42 -12.85 -3.72 5.57
CA SER A 42 -14.22 -3.76 5.05
C SER A 42 -14.39 -2.85 3.83
N GLU A 43 -13.86 -1.63 3.87
CA GLU A 43 -13.93 -0.72 2.73
C GLU A 43 -13.23 -1.31 1.49
N VAL A 44 -12.05 -1.90 1.68
CA VAL A 44 -11.25 -2.51 0.60
C VAL A 44 -11.91 -3.78 0.05
N THR A 45 -12.39 -4.69 0.90
CA THR A 45 -13.03 -5.93 0.44
C THR A 45 -14.35 -5.67 -0.27
N ASN A 46 -15.14 -4.69 0.17
CA ASN A 46 -16.36 -4.28 -0.52
C ASN A 46 -16.09 -3.67 -1.91
N ALA A 47 -14.86 -3.21 -2.17
CA ALA A 47 -14.44 -2.65 -3.44
C ALA A 47 -13.80 -3.68 -4.39
N PHE A 48 -13.70 -4.96 -4.04
CA PHE A 48 -13.09 -5.98 -4.91
C PHE A 48 -13.68 -6.03 -6.33
N PRO A 49 -15.01 -6.01 -6.53
CA PRO A 49 -15.59 -6.00 -7.87
C PRO A 49 -15.17 -4.77 -8.71
N LEU A 50 -14.90 -3.63 -8.06
CA LEU A 50 -14.43 -2.42 -8.74
C LEU A 50 -12.98 -2.57 -9.21
N PHE A 51 -12.12 -3.20 -8.41
CA PHE A 51 -10.73 -3.49 -8.83
C PHE A 51 -10.70 -4.47 -10.01
N GLU A 52 -11.56 -5.49 -10.00
CA GLU A 52 -11.71 -6.44 -11.11
C GLU A 52 -12.18 -5.74 -12.39
N LYS A 53 -13.20 -4.87 -12.27
CA LYS A 53 -13.68 -4.03 -13.37
C LYS A 53 -12.55 -3.14 -13.92
N ALA A 54 -11.70 -2.63 -13.05
CA ALA A 54 -10.53 -1.81 -13.38
C ALA A 54 -9.37 -2.60 -14.01
N GLY A 55 -9.48 -3.92 -14.13
CA GLY A 55 -8.47 -4.78 -14.75
C GLY A 55 -7.46 -5.38 -13.78
N PHE A 56 -7.75 -5.36 -12.48
CA PHE A 56 -6.88 -5.87 -11.41
C PHE A 56 -7.57 -6.96 -10.61
N GLU A 57 -6.89 -8.09 -10.42
CA GLU A 57 -7.33 -9.14 -9.50
C GLU A 57 -6.59 -9.02 -8.18
N ILE A 58 -7.29 -9.24 -7.06
CA ILE A 58 -6.67 -9.32 -5.75
C ILE A 58 -5.97 -10.68 -5.65
N GLU A 59 -4.66 -10.67 -5.49
CA GLU A 59 -3.87 -11.88 -5.29
C GLU A 59 -3.80 -12.26 -3.82
N GLU A 60 -3.62 -11.26 -2.95
CA GLU A 60 -3.42 -11.46 -1.51
C GLU A 60 -3.80 -10.20 -0.74
N VAL A 61 -4.24 -10.37 0.51
CA VAL A 61 -4.37 -9.27 1.46
C VAL A 61 -3.54 -9.61 2.68
N GLN A 62 -2.48 -8.83 2.92
CA GLN A 62 -1.65 -8.99 4.10
C GLN A 62 -2.13 -8.05 5.20
N VAL A 63 -2.27 -8.57 6.40
CA VAL A 63 -2.65 -7.82 7.60
C VAL A 63 -1.53 -7.96 8.62
N GLU A 64 -0.95 -6.84 9.03
CA GLU A 64 0.03 -6.80 10.12
C GLU A 64 -0.67 -6.23 11.35
N ILE A 65 -0.68 -7.01 12.43
CA ILE A 65 -1.19 -6.58 13.74
C ILE A 65 0.04 -6.22 14.59
N GLY A 66 0.04 -5.01 15.16
CA GLY A 66 1.19 -4.49 15.92
C GLY A 66 0.86 -3.16 16.61
N ILE A 67 1.92 -2.50 17.11
CA ILE A 67 1.83 -1.11 17.60
C ILE A 67 1.27 -0.18 16.50
N ALA A 68 1.68 -0.44 15.24
CA ALA A 68 1.15 0.20 14.06
C ALA A 68 0.53 -0.86 13.14
N PRO A 69 -0.80 -1.08 13.19
CA PRO A 69 -1.46 -2.04 12.31
C PRO A 69 -1.35 -1.60 10.84
N LYS A 70 -1.28 -2.57 9.93
CA LYS A 70 -1.14 -2.31 8.49
C LYS A 70 -2.02 -3.23 7.66
N LEU A 71 -2.47 -2.70 6.53
CA LEU A 71 -3.13 -3.46 5.47
C LEU A 71 -2.33 -3.28 4.18
N MET A 72 -1.93 -4.39 3.56
CA MET A 72 -1.17 -4.39 2.32
C MET A 72 -1.83 -5.33 1.31
N PRO A 73 -2.82 -4.87 0.52
CA PRO A 73 -3.36 -5.64 -0.58
C PRO A 73 -2.36 -5.72 -1.74
N ARG A 74 -2.27 -6.91 -2.32
CA ARG A 74 -1.48 -7.23 -3.51
C ARG A 74 -2.41 -7.54 -4.67
N PHE A 75 -2.14 -6.90 -5.81
CA PHE A 75 -2.93 -6.98 -7.02
C PHE A 75 -2.11 -7.52 -8.18
N ARG A 76 -2.72 -8.36 -9.00
CA ARG A 76 -2.22 -8.73 -10.32
C ARG A 76 -2.93 -7.89 -11.37
N HIS A 77 -2.17 -7.34 -12.31
CA HIS A 77 -2.74 -6.65 -13.47
C HIS A 77 -3.10 -7.69 -14.53
N VAL A 78 -4.37 -7.77 -14.91
CA VAL A 78 -4.91 -8.84 -15.75
C VAL A 78 -5.29 -8.34 -17.14
N LYS A 79 -5.79 -7.10 -17.23
CA LYS A 79 -6.16 -6.48 -18.50
C LYS A 79 -6.01 -4.96 -18.43
N ASP A 80 -5.58 -4.38 -19.55
CA ASP A 80 -5.68 -2.94 -19.74
C ASP A 80 -7.14 -2.55 -20.02
N ILE A 81 -7.56 -1.38 -19.52
CA ILE A 81 -8.85 -0.75 -19.83
C ILE A 81 -8.64 0.64 -20.40
N SER A 82 -9.62 1.15 -21.17
CA SER A 82 -9.48 2.45 -21.83
C SER A 82 -9.42 3.60 -20.82
N VAL A 83 -8.83 4.74 -21.20
CA VAL A 83 -8.80 5.94 -20.34
C VAL A 83 -10.21 6.39 -19.95
N SER A 84 -11.15 6.33 -20.89
CA SER A 84 -12.55 6.64 -20.63
C SER A 84 -13.18 5.70 -19.60
N ASP A 85 -12.84 4.41 -19.62
CA ASP A 85 -13.32 3.45 -18.62
C ASP A 85 -12.68 3.71 -17.25
N GLN A 86 -11.39 4.09 -17.21
CA GLN A 86 -10.72 4.47 -15.96
C GLN A 86 -11.41 5.68 -15.33
N GLU A 87 -11.71 6.72 -16.13
CA GLU A 87 -12.41 7.93 -15.66
C GLU A 87 -13.82 7.61 -15.13
N ALA A 88 -14.56 6.76 -15.85
CA ALA A 88 -15.89 6.32 -15.41
C ALA A 88 -15.85 5.60 -14.06
N ILE A 89 -14.90 4.67 -13.88
CA ILE A 89 -14.71 3.96 -12.60
C ILE A 89 -14.30 4.92 -11.49
N LEU A 90 -13.45 5.91 -11.76
CA LEU A 90 -13.04 6.91 -10.77
C LEU A 90 -14.19 7.83 -10.33
N GLU A 91 -15.15 8.08 -11.21
CA GLU A 91 -16.37 8.84 -10.89
C GLU A 91 -17.32 8.04 -9.99
N GLU A 92 -17.45 6.72 -10.18
CA GLU A 92 -18.25 5.82 -9.31
C GLU A 92 -17.79 5.83 -7.84
N VAL A 93 -16.52 6.19 -7.59
CA VAL A 93 -15.90 6.19 -6.26
C VAL A 93 -15.49 7.58 -5.80
N LYS A 94 -16.05 8.66 -6.37
CA LYS A 94 -15.63 10.04 -6.06
C LYS A 94 -15.64 10.40 -4.57
N ASP A 95 -16.57 9.80 -3.82
CA ASP A 95 -16.75 10.01 -2.38
C ASP A 95 -15.95 9.02 -1.52
N LYS A 96 -15.33 7.99 -2.13
CA LYS A 96 -14.52 6.97 -1.46
C LYS A 96 -13.03 7.24 -1.67
N GLN A 97 -12.48 8.17 -0.88
CA GLN A 97 -11.11 8.68 -1.08
C GLN A 97 -10.04 7.59 -1.08
N LEU A 98 -10.15 6.60 -0.19
CA LEU A 98 -9.21 5.48 -0.12
C LEU A 98 -9.26 4.64 -1.40
N ILE A 99 -10.46 4.23 -1.83
CA ILE A 99 -10.63 3.41 -3.03
C ILE A 99 -10.18 4.16 -4.29
N LYS A 100 -10.52 5.45 -4.38
CA LYS A 100 -10.05 6.34 -5.46
C LYS A 100 -8.52 6.42 -5.50
N PHE A 101 -7.87 6.60 -4.35
CA PHE A 101 -6.40 6.58 -4.25
C PHE A 101 -5.82 5.25 -4.74
N MET A 102 -6.40 4.12 -4.33
CA MET A 102 -5.93 2.80 -4.74
C MET A 102 -6.06 2.59 -6.25
N LEU A 103 -7.20 2.95 -6.86
CA LEU A 103 -7.40 2.85 -8.31
C LEU A 103 -6.40 3.71 -9.09
N ILE A 104 -6.21 4.98 -8.69
CA ILE A 104 -5.21 5.87 -9.31
C ILE A 104 -3.81 5.26 -9.20
N SER A 105 -3.48 4.69 -8.04
CA SER A 105 -2.20 4.03 -7.80
C SER A 105 -2.01 2.83 -8.71
N LEU A 106 -3.03 1.99 -8.88
CA LEU A 106 -3.00 0.83 -9.77
C LEU A 106 -2.84 1.24 -11.24
N PHE A 107 -3.62 2.20 -11.73
CA PHE A 107 -3.53 2.69 -13.11
C PHE A 107 -2.17 3.30 -13.45
N LYS A 108 -1.54 3.99 -12.48
CA LYS A 108 -0.18 4.52 -12.66
C LYS A 108 0.88 3.42 -12.59
N SER A 109 0.69 2.46 -11.70
CA SER A 109 1.70 1.44 -11.39
C SER A 109 1.72 0.28 -12.37
N SER A 110 0.67 0.09 -13.19
CA SER A 110 0.71 -0.87 -14.30
C SER A 110 1.84 -0.58 -15.30
N LYS A 111 2.35 0.65 -15.34
CA LYS A 111 3.51 1.07 -16.14
C LYS A 111 4.86 0.65 -15.54
N MET A 112 4.89 0.21 -14.28
CA MET A 112 6.12 -0.22 -13.59
C MET A 112 6.76 -1.44 -14.25
N LYS A 113 6.01 -2.23 -15.02
CA LYS A 113 6.55 -3.35 -15.83
C LYS A 113 7.74 -2.94 -16.71
N ASN A 114 7.82 -1.67 -17.10
CA ASN A 114 8.87 -1.13 -17.96
C ASN A 114 10.15 -0.72 -17.20
N LEU A 115 10.14 -0.70 -15.87
CA LEU A 115 11.27 -0.26 -15.05
C LEU A 115 12.42 -1.28 -15.03
N ILE A 116 12.10 -2.58 -15.16
CA ILE A 116 13.08 -3.66 -15.19
C ILE A 116 12.81 -4.49 -16.44
N GLN A 117 13.77 -4.52 -17.36
CA GLN A 117 13.70 -5.23 -18.65
C GLN A 117 14.68 -6.41 -18.67
N ASP A 118 14.71 -7.22 -17.61
CA ASP A 118 15.51 -8.45 -17.56
C ASP A 118 14.62 -9.65 -17.93
N PRO A 119 14.96 -10.46 -18.95
CA PRO A 119 14.18 -11.64 -19.34
C PRO A 119 14.10 -12.73 -18.24
N LYS A 120 14.91 -12.63 -17.19
CA LYS A 120 14.86 -13.49 -16.01
C LYS A 120 13.88 -12.99 -14.96
N LEU A 121 13.30 -11.80 -15.10
CA LEU A 121 12.34 -11.23 -14.15
C LEU A 121 11.03 -10.89 -14.87
N ASN A 122 9.90 -11.40 -14.35
CA ASN A 122 8.57 -10.98 -14.78
C ASN A 122 7.99 -10.00 -13.76
N PHE A 123 7.39 -8.91 -14.25
CA PHE A 123 6.51 -8.10 -13.42
C PHE A 123 5.32 -8.95 -12.99
N HIS A 124 5.18 -9.15 -11.68
CA HIS A 124 4.26 -10.13 -11.10
C HIS A 124 3.03 -9.44 -10.49
N ALA A 125 3.24 -8.43 -9.64
CA ALA A 125 2.16 -7.81 -8.89
C ALA A 125 2.47 -6.37 -8.49
N ILE A 126 1.43 -5.68 -8.03
CA ILE A 126 1.48 -4.36 -7.39
C ILE A 126 0.99 -4.54 -5.96
N GLU A 127 1.77 -4.08 -4.98
CA GLU A 127 1.37 -4.05 -3.57
C GLU A 127 1.18 -2.60 -3.13
N ILE A 128 0.08 -2.32 -2.44
CA ILE A 128 -0.20 -1.00 -1.88
C ILE A 128 -0.13 -1.09 -0.36
N ASP A 129 0.76 -0.33 0.25
CA ASP A 129 0.88 -0.20 1.70
C ASP A 129 -0.07 0.91 2.17
N LEU A 130 -1.10 0.54 2.94
CA LEU A 130 -2.15 1.45 3.44
C LEU A 130 -1.87 1.94 4.87
N THR A 131 -0.62 2.24 5.17
CA THR A 131 -0.22 2.95 6.39
C THR A 131 -0.49 4.45 6.29
N ALA A 132 -0.24 5.20 7.38
CA ALA A 132 -0.42 6.65 7.42
C ALA A 132 0.33 7.41 6.32
N VAL A 133 1.45 6.85 5.84
CA VAL A 133 2.16 7.33 4.65
C VAL A 133 2.08 6.22 3.60
N PRO A 134 1.12 6.29 2.66
CA PRO A 134 0.90 5.19 1.74
C PRO A 134 2.04 5.05 0.74
N SER A 135 2.32 3.82 0.32
CA SER A 135 3.33 3.55 -0.71
C SER A 135 2.87 2.48 -1.69
N VAL A 136 3.44 2.48 -2.89
CA VAL A 136 3.13 1.50 -3.94
C VAL A 136 4.41 0.82 -4.37
N ARG A 137 4.39 -0.51 -4.42
CA ARG A 137 5.56 -1.35 -4.75
C ARG A 137 5.22 -2.25 -5.94
N GLY A 138 6.12 -2.32 -6.90
CA GLY A 138 6.08 -3.30 -7.98
C GLY A 138 6.88 -4.53 -7.59
N ILE A 139 6.28 -5.71 -7.72
CA ILE A 139 6.91 -6.99 -7.38
C ILE A 139 7.34 -7.66 -8.69
N PHE A 140 8.61 -8.01 -8.77
CA PHE A 140 9.18 -8.79 -9.87
C PHE A 140 9.59 -10.15 -9.35
N LYS A 141 9.24 -11.22 -10.08
CA LYS A 141 9.62 -12.60 -9.74
C LYS A 141 10.53 -13.19 -10.79
N ALA A 142 11.46 -14.05 -10.36
CA ALA A 142 12.31 -14.80 -11.28
C ALA A 142 11.46 -15.72 -12.16
N VAL A 143 11.75 -15.78 -13.46
CA VAL A 143 11.11 -16.72 -14.39
C VAL A 143 11.61 -18.12 -14.07
N THR A 144 10.73 -18.98 -13.57
CA THR A 144 11.09 -20.38 -13.30
C THR A 144 10.87 -21.25 -14.54
N HIS A 145 11.54 -22.41 -14.61
CA HIS A 145 11.48 -23.30 -15.78
C HIS A 145 10.04 -23.75 -16.12
N SER A 146 9.17 -23.87 -15.10
CA SER A 146 7.76 -24.23 -15.24
C SER A 146 6.93 -23.17 -16.00
N ASP A 147 7.28 -21.88 -15.86
CA ASP A 147 6.57 -20.78 -16.52
C ASP A 147 6.79 -20.75 -18.05
N ARG A 148 7.86 -21.38 -18.53
CA ARG A 148 8.18 -21.44 -19.97
C ARG A 148 7.34 -22.46 -20.73
N ILE A 149 6.87 -23.52 -20.06
CA ILE A 149 6.12 -24.61 -20.70
C ILE A 149 4.69 -24.16 -21.04
N VAL A 150 4.08 -23.28 -20.24
CA VAL A 150 2.73 -22.76 -20.50
C VAL A 150 2.70 -21.87 -21.74
N ARG A 151 3.72 -21.01 -21.92
CA ARG A 151 3.78 -20.06 -23.06
C ARG A 151 3.98 -20.71 -24.44
N LEU A 152 4.43 -21.96 -24.50
CA LEU A 152 4.60 -22.69 -25.77
C LEU A 152 3.31 -23.30 -26.31
N LYS A 153 2.19 -23.27 -25.56
CA LYS A 153 0.91 -23.86 -25.97
C LYS A 153 -0.08 -22.86 -26.59
N ASP A 154 0.21 -21.57 -26.56
CA ASP A 154 -0.68 -20.51 -27.04
C ASP A 154 -0.30 -19.99 -28.44
N HIS A 155 0.30 -20.83 -29.28
CA HIS A 155 0.64 -20.54 -30.68
C HIS A 155 0.12 -21.63 -31.62
#